data_AF-A0A7J5E785-F1
#
_entry.id   AF-A0A7J5E785-F1
#
_cell.length_a   1.000
_cell.length_b   1.000
_cell.length_c   1.000
_cell.angle_alpha   90.00
_cell.angle_beta   90.00
_cell.angle_gamma   90.00
#
_symmetry.space_group_name_H-M   'P 1'
#
loop_
_entity.id
_entity.type
_entity.pdbx_description
1 polymer ?
#
loop_
_entity_poly.entity_id
_entity_poly.type
_entity_poly.pdbx_seq_one_letter_code
_entity_poly.pdbx_strand_id
1 'polypeptide(L)'
;MFKYALLLFILINSQNLFAQFRTEEIIIKGELSEDDPFNANFGRFDPVELYLNKGDVISISITAEFPPFIALVAPSEKYYVEYTKDGSSIKDYQVTIKESGTWYLSIAGDSTDTGNYTLTANYMSANSITISAEADYCTALKFLSEHSKTNFFFLIENLKEVNRNSKINLPAVINANISEKENSYIALLFESENKDSAEIFFKKIIDETKLCLGLDWVSNSKDWFKTNVNDSAKEELFVLKDKNIRKNVKFILTEKNGSAKVYQISVELMSKK
;
A
#
# COMPACT_ATOMS: atom_id res chain seq x y z
N MET A 1 12.08 28.14 -27.69
CA MET A 1 12.29 28.98 -26.48
C MET A 1 11.43 28.33 -25.39
N PHE A 2 11.95 27.30 -24.72
CA PHE A 2 11.22 26.51 -23.71
C PHE A 2 11.04 27.36 -22.45
N LYS A 3 9.85 27.91 -22.24
CA LYS A 3 9.48 28.66 -21.04
C LYS A 3 8.54 27.77 -20.23
N TYR A 4 9.05 27.30 -19.08
CA TYR A 4 8.33 26.63 -17.99
C TYR A 4 7.88 25.18 -18.24
N ALA A 5 8.85 24.26 -18.31
CA ALA A 5 8.60 22.93 -17.76
C ALA A 5 8.58 23.07 -16.23
N LEU A 6 7.43 22.94 -15.59
CA LEU A 6 7.35 22.76 -14.14
C LEU A 6 7.97 21.40 -13.82
N LEU A 7 9.29 21.39 -13.64
CA LEU A 7 10.04 20.20 -13.30
C LEU A 7 9.75 19.87 -11.82
N LEU A 8 8.66 19.14 -11.59
CA LEU A 8 8.37 18.57 -10.28
C LEU A 8 9.34 17.41 -10.05
N PHE A 9 10.52 17.72 -9.51
CA PHE A 9 11.47 16.72 -9.04
C PHE A 9 10.88 16.01 -7.82
N ILE A 10 10.11 14.94 -8.05
CA ILE A 10 9.85 13.95 -7.01
C ILE A 10 11.12 13.13 -6.87
N LEU A 11 12.09 13.67 -6.12
CA LEU A 11 13.25 12.92 -5.67
C LEU A 11 12.76 11.87 -4.68
N ILE A 12 12.42 10.72 -5.21
CA ILE A 12 12.37 9.49 -4.45
C ILE A 12 13.80 9.23 -3.99
N ASN A 13 14.13 9.70 -2.78
CA ASN A 13 15.43 9.43 -2.16
C ASN A 13 15.62 7.91 -2.08
N SER A 14 16.45 7.37 -2.96
CA SER A 14 16.83 5.95 -3.01
C SER A 14 17.76 5.54 -1.86
N GLN A 15 17.76 6.27 -0.74
CA GLN A 15 18.66 6.01 0.39
C GLN A 15 18.32 4.76 1.22
N ASN A 16 17.25 4.04 0.90
CA ASN A 16 16.96 2.78 1.56
C ASN A 16 17.56 1.58 0.83
N LEU A 17 18.89 1.50 0.84
CA LEU A 17 19.65 0.26 0.59
C LEU A 17 19.31 -0.86 1.61
N PHE A 18 18.41 -0.59 2.58
CA PHE A 18 17.96 -1.51 3.62
C PHE A 18 16.44 -1.73 3.69
N ALA A 19 15.62 -1.07 2.85
CA ALA A 19 14.20 -1.40 2.79
C ALA A 19 14.03 -2.66 1.92
N GLN A 20 13.98 -3.83 2.58
CA GLN A 20 13.73 -5.11 1.93
C GLN A 20 12.39 -5.13 1.18
N PHE A 21 11.44 -4.30 1.60
CA PHE A 21 10.15 -4.15 0.95
C PHE A 21 9.82 -2.67 0.79
N ARG A 22 9.10 -2.35 -0.28
CA ARG A 22 8.65 -1.00 -0.59
C ARG A 22 7.42 -1.05 -1.48
N THR A 23 6.35 -0.45 -0.97
CA THR A 23 5.11 -0.17 -1.70
C THR A 23 4.67 1.26 -1.40
N GLU A 24 4.17 1.98 -2.40
CA GLU A 24 3.81 3.40 -2.25
C GLU A 24 2.57 3.75 -3.06
N GLU A 25 1.69 4.57 -2.50
CA GLU A 25 0.59 5.22 -3.22
C GLU A 25 1.04 6.66 -3.51
N ILE A 26 1.01 7.04 -4.78
CA ILE A 26 1.35 8.38 -5.26
C ILE A 26 0.06 8.97 -5.84
N ILE A 27 -0.35 10.13 -5.34
CA ILE A 27 -1.50 10.87 -5.86
C ILE A 27 -1.00 12.17 -6.47
N ILE A 28 -1.24 12.35 -7.77
CA ILE A 28 -0.89 13.57 -8.51
C ILE A 28 -2.19 14.21 -8.96
N LYS A 29 -2.35 15.49 -8.64
CA LYS A 29 -3.44 16.32 -9.13
C LYS A 29 -2.85 17.33 -10.09
N GLY A 30 -3.41 17.42 -11.29
CA GLY A 30 -2.95 18.33 -12.32
C GLY A 30 -4.11 18.78 -13.19
N GLU A 31 -3.76 19.56 -14.21
CA GLU A 31 -4.67 20.13 -15.19
C GLU A 31 -3.98 20.00 -16.56
N LEU A 32 -4.72 19.54 -17.56
CA LEU A 32 -4.30 19.64 -18.94
C LEU A 32 -4.86 20.94 -19.52
N SER A 33 -3.98 21.78 -20.06
CA SER A 33 -4.26 23.15 -20.48
C SER A 33 -3.84 23.37 -21.94
N GLU A 34 -4.28 24.49 -22.52
CA GLU A 34 -3.91 24.86 -23.88
C GLU A 34 -2.41 25.21 -24.04
N ASP A 35 -1.72 25.47 -22.94
CA ASP A 35 -0.29 25.80 -22.92
C ASP A 35 0.60 24.56 -22.79
N ASP A 36 0.02 23.40 -22.51
CA ASP A 36 0.78 22.17 -22.33
C ASP A 36 1.39 21.64 -23.63
N PRO A 37 2.51 20.91 -23.54
CA PRO A 37 3.17 20.30 -24.70
C PRO A 37 2.19 19.52 -25.58
N PHE A 38 2.28 19.77 -26.89
CA PHE A 38 1.46 19.11 -27.90
C PHE A 38 2.32 18.28 -28.86
N ASN A 39 1.87 17.07 -29.15
CA ASN A 39 2.40 16.21 -30.21
C ASN A 39 1.27 15.74 -31.13
N ALA A 40 1.45 15.84 -32.45
CA ALA A 40 0.41 15.47 -33.41
C ALA A 40 -0.05 13.99 -33.32
N ASN A 41 0.79 13.10 -32.80
CA ASN A 41 0.47 11.67 -32.62
C ASN A 41 -0.10 11.35 -31.22
N PHE A 42 0.11 12.22 -30.23
CA PHE A 42 -0.22 11.96 -28.82
C PHE A 42 -1.06 13.08 -28.18
N GLY A 43 -1.55 14.04 -28.96
CA GLY A 43 -2.31 15.16 -28.43
C GLY A 43 -1.52 16.01 -27.41
N ARG A 44 -2.23 16.59 -26.45
CA ARG A 44 -1.63 17.37 -25.36
C ARG A 44 -1.28 16.45 -24.21
N PHE A 45 -0.16 16.69 -23.54
CA PHE A 45 0.27 15.82 -22.45
C PHE A 45 1.02 16.52 -21.32
N ASP A 46 0.90 15.93 -20.13
CA ASP A 46 1.61 16.31 -18.91
C ASP A 46 2.50 15.13 -18.45
N PRO A 47 3.83 15.24 -18.55
CA PRO A 47 4.77 14.17 -18.20
C PRO A 47 5.19 14.20 -16.73
N VAL A 48 5.13 13.03 -16.09
CA VAL A 48 5.65 12.77 -14.74
C VAL A 48 6.87 11.86 -14.83
N GLU A 49 7.96 12.25 -14.20
CA GLU A 49 9.17 11.43 -14.13
C GLU A 49 9.08 10.41 -12.98
N LEU A 50 9.38 9.15 -13.28
CA LEU A 50 9.36 8.04 -12.33
C LEU A 50 10.70 7.28 -12.39
N TYR A 51 11.35 7.10 -11.23
CA TYR A 51 12.53 6.25 -11.13
C TYR A 51 12.12 4.84 -10.75
N LEU A 52 12.21 3.90 -11.69
CA LEU A 52 11.74 2.53 -11.53
C LEU A 52 12.87 1.52 -11.80
N ASN A 53 12.83 0.38 -11.11
CA ASN A 53 13.75 -0.72 -11.31
C ASN A 53 13.09 -1.85 -12.09
N LYS A 54 13.89 -2.61 -12.82
CA LYS A 54 13.46 -3.86 -13.45
C LYS A 54 12.81 -4.78 -12.42
N GLY A 55 11.62 -5.27 -12.74
CA GLY A 55 10.82 -6.16 -11.90
C GLY A 55 9.83 -5.44 -11.00
N ASP A 56 9.94 -4.11 -10.84
CA ASP A 56 8.93 -3.33 -10.13
C ASP A 56 7.57 -3.44 -10.83
N VAL A 57 6.50 -3.24 -10.09
CA VAL A 57 5.13 -3.23 -10.58
C VAL A 57 4.51 -1.89 -10.26
N ILE A 58 3.89 -1.27 -11.26
CA ILE A 58 3.10 -0.05 -11.10
C ILE A 58 1.68 -0.30 -11.59
N SER A 59 0.70 0.15 -10.82
CA SER A 59 -0.71 0.18 -11.16
C SER A 59 -1.19 1.62 -11.13
N ILE A 60 -1.69 2.10 -12.24
CA ILE A 60 -2.02 3.48 -12.51
C ILE A 60 -3.52 3.56 -12.73
N SER A 61 -4.19 4.45 -12.02
CA SER A 61 -5.58 4.82 -12.22
C SER A 61 -5.65 6.32 -12.45
N ILE A 62 -6.38 6.76 -13.47
CA ILE A 62 -6.60 8.17 -13.74
C ILE A 62 -8.09 8.47 -13.83
N THR A 63 -8.49 9.59 -13.22
CA THR A 63 -9.79 10.20 -13.41
C THR A 63 -9.58 11.61 -13.95
N ALA A 64 -10.21 11.95 -15.08
CA ALA A 64 -10.09 13.27 -15.72
C ALA A 64 -11.44 13.83 -16.20
N GLU A 65 -11.50 15.14 -16.45
CA GLU A 65 -12.68 15.81 -17.03
C GLU A 65 -12.79 15.63 -18.56
N PHE A 66 -11.74 15.09 -19.18
CA PHE A 66 -11.65 14.67 -20.58
C PHE A 66 -11.43 13.15 -20.65
N PRO A 67 -11.51 12.50 -21.82
CA PRO A 67 -11.15 11.09 -21.97
C PRO A 67 -9.62 10.92 -21.96
N PRO A 68 -8.98 10.49 -20.86
CA PRO A 68 -7.53 10.41 -20.83
C PRO A 68 -7.02 9.22 -21.64
N PHE A 69 -5.75 9.27 -22.02
CA PHE A 69 -4.96 8.08 -22.25
C PHE A 69 -3.61 8.17 -21.55
N ILE A 70 -3.02 7.02 -21.28
CA ILE A 70 -1.75 6.91 -20.57
C ILE A 70 -0.67 6.49 -21.55
N ALA A 71 0.44 7.21 -21.58
CA ALA A 71 1.65 6.79 -22.25
C ALA A 71 2.77 6.61 -21.23
N LEU A 72 3.38 5.43 -21.19
CA LEU A 72 4.53 5.13 -20.36
C LEU A 72 5.75 4.93 -21.26
N VAL A 73 6.76 5.78 -21.11
CA VAL A 73 7.98 5.79 -21.93
C VAL A 73 9.14 5.26 -21.09
N ALA A 74 9.79 4.22 -21.61
CA ALA A 74 10.91 3.54 -20.97
C ALA A 74 12.25 4.28 -21.22
N PRO A 75 13.29 4.05 -20.40
CA PRO A 75 14.65 4.54 -20.63
C PRO A 75 15.22 4.28 -22.03
N SER A 76 14.83 3.17 -22.65
CA SER A 76 15.18 2.78 -24.02
C SER A 76 14.38 3.49 -25.11
N GLU A 77 13.53 4.45 -24.73
CA GLU A 77 12.57 5.17 -25.58
C GLU A 77 11.44 4.30 -26.15
N LYS A 78 11.34 3.04 -25.70
CA LYS A 78 10.16 2.21 -25.98
C LYS A 78 8.97 2.75 -25.21
N TYR A 79 7.86 2.99 -25.90
CA TYR A 79 6.64 3.50 -25.27
C TYR A 79 5.52 2.45 -25.26
N TYR A 80 4.67 2.56 -24.24
CA TYR A 80 3.48 1.75 -24.02
C TYR A 80 2.29 2.71 -23.91
N VAL A 81 1.32 2.60 -24.81
CA VAL A 81 0.15 3.49 -24.81
C VAL A 81 -1.10 2.70 -24.51
N GLU A 82 -1.92 3.26 -23.65
CA GLU A 82 -3.16 2.66 -23.18
C GLU A 82 -4.28 3.68 -23.22
N TYR A 83 -5.18 3.49 -24.19
CA TYR A 83 -6.33 4.35 -24.43
C TYR A 83 -7.52 3.97 -23.55
N THR A 84 -8.34 4.95 -23.18
CA THR A 84 -9.67 4.67 -22.64
C THR A 84 -10.50 3.91 -23.66
N LYS A 85 -11.23 2.90 -23.18
CA LYS A 85 -12.26 2.26 -24.00
C LYS A 85 -13.50 3.13 -23.87
N ASP A 86 -14.14 3.41 -24.99
CA ASP A 86 -15.46 4.05 -25.03
C ASP A 86 -15.52 5.52 -24.56
N GLY A 87 -14.38 6.22 -24.54
CA GLY A 87 -14.33 7.63 -24.13
C GLY A 87 -14.58 7.85 -22.64
N SER A 88 -14.34 6.84 -21.80
CA SER A 88 -14.47 6.96 -20.35
C SER A 88 -13.51 8.00 -19.78
N SER A 89 -13.92 8.65 -18.69
CA SER A 89 -13.06 9.54 -17.90
C SER A 89 -12.12 8.79 -16.94
N ILE A 90 -12.22 7.46 -16.89
CA ILE A 90 -11.47 6.60 -15.98
C ILE A 90 -10.65 5.58 -16.78
N LYS A 91 -9.39 5.38 -16.40
CA LYS A 91 -8.52 4.35 -16.97
C LYS A 91 -7.62 3.72 -15.92
N ASP A 92 -7.59 2.39 -15.92
CA ASP A 92 -6.66 1.60 -15.12
C ASP A 92 -5.62 0.92 -16.01
N TYR A 93 -4.36 0.89 -15.57
CA TYR A 93 -3.24 0.25 -16.25
C TYR A 93 -2.24 -0.31 -15.26
N GLN A 94 -1.88 -1.59 -15.40
CA GLN A 94 -0.86 -2.22 -14.59
C GLN A 94 0.26 -2.78 -15.47
N VAL A 95 1.51 -2.59 -15.05
CA VAL A 95 2.68 -3.06 -15.79
C VAL A 95 3.83 -3.49 -14.87
N THR A 96 4.51 -4.56 -15.26
CA THR A 96 5.81 -4.95 -14.69
C THR A 96 6.94 -4.34 -15.49
N ILE A 97 7.79 -3.58 -14.82
CA ILE A 97 8.91 -2.82 -15.38
C ILE A 97 9.99 -3.76 -15.93
N LYS A 98 10.38 -3.55 -17.19
CA LYS A 98 11.30 -4.44 -17.91
C LYS A 98 12.76 -3.99 -17.85
N GLU A 99 12.99 -2.73 -17.56
CA GLU A 99 14.31 -2.11 -17.48
C GLU A 99 14.36 -1.05 -16.39
N SER A 100 15.50 -0.95 -15.72
CA SER A 100 15.72 0.05 -14.67
C SER A 100 16.10 1.39 -15.29
N GLY A 101 15.66 2.48 -14.68
CA GLY A 101 16.05 3.83 -15.05
C GLY A 101 14.93 4.84 -14.86
N THR A 102 15.08 5.98 -15.54
CA THR A 102 14.05 7.02 -15.61
C THR A 102 12.99 6.65 -16.62
N TRP A 103 11.76 6.51 -16.14
CA TRP A 103 10.56 6.34 -16.94
C TRP A 103 9.77 7.65 -16.96
N TYR A 104 9.08 7.92 -18.06
CA TYR A 104 8.15 9.06 -18.16
C TYR A 104 6.73 8.55 -18.30
N LEU A 105 5.88 8.92 -17.35
CA LEU A 105 4.45 8.69 -17.39
C LEU A 105 3.76 9.95 -17.89
N SER A 106 3.25 9.92 -19.11
CA SER A 106 2.50 11.01 -19.71
C SER A 106 1.01 10.75 -19.61
N ILE A 107 0.31 11.75 -19.07
CA ILE A 107 -1.14 11.84 -19.09
C ILE A 107 -1.51 12.68 -20.30
N ALA A 108 -2.35 12.15 -21.18
CA ALA A 108 -2.64 12.82 -22.44
C ALA A 108 -4.13 12.83 -22.76
N GLY A 109 -4.52 13.82 -23.54
CA GLY A 109 -5.85 13.97 -24.16
C GLY A 109 -5.70 14.41 -25.61
N ASP A 110 -6.81 14.45 -26.35
CA ASP A 110 -6.82 14.94 -27.73
C ASP A 110 -6.40 16.42 -27.82
N SER A 111 -6.18 16.91 -29.04
CA SER A 111 -5.65 18.27 -29.29
C SER A 111 -6.47 19.41 -28.66
N THR A 112 -7.76 19.18 -28.40
CA THR A 112 -8.70 20.14 -27.82
C THR A 112 -9.01 19.85 -26.36
N ASP A 113 -8.50 18.76 -25.80
CA ASP A 113 -8.86 18.34 -24.45
C ASP A 113 -8.12 19.20 -23.42
N THR A 114 -8.90 19.70 -22.48
CA THR A 114 -8.43 20.44 -21.31
C THR A 114 -9.27 20.05 -20.10
N GLY A 115 -8.72 20.27 -18.92
CA GLY A 115 -9.43 20.07 -17.66
C GLY A 115 -8.59 19.39 -16.59
N ASN A 116 -9.19 19.28 -15.41
CA ASN A 116 -8.52 18.71 -14.26
C ASN A 116 -8.41 17.19 -14.36
N TYR A 117 -7.35 16.64 -13.76
CA TYR A 117 -7.19 15.22 -13.58
C TYR A 117 -6.64 14.88 -12.19
N THR A 118 -6.91 13.65 -11.76
CA THR A 118 -6.25 13.02 -10.61
C THR A 118 -5.71 11.67 -11.05
N LEU A 119 -4.40 11.52 -10.93
CA LEU A 119 -3.68 10.28 -11.14
C LEU A 119 -3.40 9.63 -9.78
N THR A 120 -3.73 8.36 -9.63
CA THR A 120 -3.31 7.52 -8.51
C THR A 120 -2.40 6.42 -9.05
N ALA A 121 -1.13 6.41 -8.64
CA ALA A 121 -0.18 5.36 -8.97
C ALA A 121 0.18 4.57 -7.70
N ASN A 122 -0.20 3.30 -7.68
CA ASN A 122 0.31 2.34 -6.71
C ASN A 122 1.59 1.72 -7.26
N TYR A 123 2.65 1.75 -6.47
CA TYR A 123 3.96 1.20 -6.79
C TYR A 123 4.30 0.06 -5.83
N MET A 124 4.91 -0.99 -6.35
CA MET A 124 5.46 -2.11 -5.60
C MET A 124 6.81 -2.49 -6.17
N SER A 125 7.83 -2.49 -5.32
CA SER A 125 9.17 -2.96 -5.70
C SER A 125 9.19 -4.47 -5.97
N ALA A 126 10.10 -4.93 -6.84
CA ALA A 126 10.21 -6.34 -7.24
C ALA A 126 10.29 -7.32 -6.05
N ASN A 127 11.04 -6.95 -5.01
CA ASN A 127 11.21 -7.75 -3.79
C ASN A 127 9.98 -7.73 -2.86
N SER A 128 8.96 -6.93 -3.17
CA SER A 128 7.71 -6.83 -2.41
C SER A 128 6.55 -7.62 -3.03
N ILE A 129 6.78 -8.28 -4.17
CA ILE A 129 5.75 -9.08 -4.85
C ILE A 129 5.43 -10.34 -4.04
N THR A 130 6.46 -11.01 -3.52
CA THR A 130 6.32 -12.22 -2.71
C THR A 130 7.20 -12.14 -1.48
N ILE A 131 6.85 -12.95 -0.48
CA ILE A 131 7.65 -13.17 0.72
C ILE A 131 7.97 -14.66 0.83
N SER A 132 9.13 -14.99 1.39
CA SER A 132 9.50 -16.39 1.66
C SER A 132 8.49 -17.05 2.61
N ALA A 133 8.13 -18.30 2.35
CA ALA A 133 7.31 -19.11 3.26
C ALA A 133 8.00 -19.35 4.62
N GLU A 134 9.32 -19.20 4.66
CA GLU A 134 10.16 -19.33 5.85
C GLU A 134 10.50 -17.97 6.50
N ALA A 135 9.85 -16.89 6.05
CA ALA A 135 10.11 -15.57 6.61
C ALA A 135 9.82 -15.55 8.12
N ASP A 136 10.76 -14.96 8.86
CA ASP A 136 10.57 -14.75 10.28
C ASP A 136 9.48 -13.71 10.55
N TYR A 137 9.13 -13.59 11.83
CA TYR A 137 8.06 -12.69 12.27
C TYR A 137 8.30 -11.23 11.85
N CYS A 138 9.53 -10.72 12.05
CA CYS A 138 9.85 -9.34 11.70
C CYS A 138 9.78 -9.09 10.20
N THR A 139 10.23 -10.04 9.38
CA THR A 139 10.20 -9.95 7.92
C THR A 139 8.76 -9.94 7.42
N ALA A 140 7.91 -10.84 7.94
CA ALA A 140 6.49 -10.87 7.61
C ALA A 140 5.75 -9.60 8.08
N LEU A 141 6.04 -9.10 9.27
CA LEU A 141 5.48 -7.85 9.79
C LEU A 141 5.89 -6.65 8.93
N LYS A 142 7.17 -6.54 8.55
CA LYS A 142 7.67 -5.48 7.68
C LYS A 142 7.03 -5.53 6.29
N PHE A 143 6.90 -6.72 5.70
CA PHE A 143 6.22 -6.92 4.42
C PHE A 143 4.77 -6.41 4.48
N LEU A 144 3.98 -6.88 5.45
CA LEU A 144 2.59 -6.47 5.60
C LEU A 144 2.47 -4.97 5.93
N SER A 145 3.39 -4.44 6.73
CA SER A 145 3.43 -3.01 7.09
C SER A 145 3.80 -2.11 5.90
N GLU A 146 4.61 -2.59 4.96
CA GLU A 146 4.83 -1.87 3.71
C GLU A 146 3.55 -1.90 2.88
N HIS A 147 2.98 -3.08 2.62
CA HIS A 147 1.75 -3.24 1.83
C HIS A 147 0.55 -2.44 2.34
N SER A 148 0.50 -2.14 3.65
CA SER A 148 -0.53 -1.25 4.19
C SER A 148 -0.47 0.15 3.58
N LYS A 149 0.69 0.66 3.14
CA LYS A 149 0.85 1.99 2.50
C LYS A 149 -0.02 2.16 1.26
N THR A 150 -0.25 1.07 0.54
CA THR A 150 -1.11 1.01 -0.65
C THR A 150 -2.43 0.32 -0.32
N ASN A 151 -2.90 0.36 0.93
CA ASN A 151 -4.15 -0.28 1.37
C ASN A 151 -4.24 -1.76 1.00
N PHE A 152 -3.10 -2.47 0.98
CA PHE A 152 -3.00 -3.86 0.54
C PHE A 152 -3.45 -4.13 -0.91
N PHE A 153 -3.54 -3.10 -1.75
CA PHE A 153 -3.99 -3.17 -3.16
C PHE A 153 -3.41 -4.36 -3.91
N PHE A 154 -2.08 -4.51 -3.93
CA PHE A 154 -1.41 -5.58 -4.66
C PHE A 154 -1.69 -6.99 -4.11
N LEU A 155 -1.95 -7.11 -2.81
CA LEU A 155 -2.29 -8.40 -2.21
C LEU A 155 -3.74 -8.77 -2.52
N ILE A 156 -4.64 -7.78 -2.51
CA ILE A 156 -6.06 -7.94 -2.83
C ILE A 156 -6.24 -8.31 -4.30
N GLU A 157 -5.57 -7.63 -5.23
CA GLU A 157 -5.68 -7.95 -6.66
C GLU A 157 -5.18 -9.38 -6.97
N ASN A 158 -4.05 -9.79 -6.37
CA ASN A 158 -3.55 -11.16 -6.51
C ASN A 158 -4.54 -12.22 -5.96
N LEU A 159 -5.33 -11.88 -4.93
CA LEU A 159 -6.38 -12.76 -4.39
C LEU A 159 -7.56 -12.94 -5.34
N LYS A 160 -7.82 -11.99 -6.24
CA LYS A 160 -8.93 -12.08 -7.21
C LYS A 160 -8.60 -13.02 -8.37
N GLU A 161 -7.34 -13.07 -8.80
CA GLU A 161 -6.89 -13.94 -9.89
C GLU A 161 -6.76 -15.41 -9.47
N VAL A 162 -6.37 -15.66 -8.22
CA VAL A 162 -6.16 -17.00 -7.67
C VAL A 162 -7.26 -17.30 -6.66
N ASN A 163 -8.20 -18.16 -7.02
CA ASN A 163 -9.45 -18.49 -6.30
C ASN A 163 -9.28 -19.11 -4.88
N ARG A 164 -8.22 -18.79 -4.12
CA ARG A 164 -7.91 -19.31 -2.77
C ARG A 164 -6.96 -18.37 -2.02
N ASN A 165 -7.37 -17.95 -0.82
CA ASN A 165 -6.54 -17.86 0.39
C ASN A 165 -5.02 -17.63 0.17
N SER A 166 -4.60 -16.53 -0.47
CA SER A 166 -3.20 -16.09 -0.39
C SER A 166 -2.97 -15.52 1.01
N LYS A 167 -2.96 -16.43 1.98
CA LYS A 167 -2.73 -16.15 3.38
C LYS A 167 -1.25 -15.83 3.53
N ILE A 168 -0.88 -14.58 3.32
CA ILE A 168 0.38 -14.07 3.86
C ILE A 168 0.19 -14.09 5.37
N ASN A 169 0.74 -15.12 5.99
CA ASN A 169 0.60 -15.34 7.42
C ASN A 169 1.83 -14.80 8.12
N LEU A 170 1.60 -14.07 9.21
CA LEU A 170 2.59 -13.99 10.26
C LEU A 170 2.85 -15.41 10.81
N PRO A 171 4.07 -15.73 11.28
CA PRO A 171 4.32 -16.96 12.00
C PRO A 171 3.33 -17.13 13.16
N ALA A 172 2.89 -18.38 13.40
CA ALA A 172 1.91 -18.75 14.43
C ALA A 172 0.48 -18.18 14.27
N VAL A 173 0.11 -17.68 13.09
CA VAL A 173 -1.29 -17.28 12.80
C VAL A 173 -2.23 -18.47 12.80
N ILE A 174 -3.32 -18.39 13.57
CA ILE A 174 -4.45 -19.33 13.54
C ILE A 174 -5.32 -19.04 12.30
N ASN A 175 -5.66 -17.77 12.08
CA ASN A 175 -6.39 -17.32 10.90
C ASN A 175 -6.03 -15.88 10.55
N ALA A 176 -6.02 -15.54 9.26
CA ALA A 176 -5.79 -14.20 8.77
C ALA A 176 -6.69 -13.89 7.58
N ASN A 177 -7.05 -12.61 7.45
CA ASN A 177 -7.79 -12.08 6.33
C ASN A 177 -7.35 -10.64 6.03
N ILE A 178 -7.38 -10.27 4.75
CA ILE A 178 -7.29 -8.88 4.32
C ILE A 178 -8.71 -8.41 4.03
N SER A 179 -9.15 -7.38 4.76
CA SER A 179 -10.45 -6.76 4.59
C SER A 179 -10.34 -5.65 3.54
N GLU A 180 -10.92 -5.85 2.36
CA GLU A 180 -11.00 -4.79 1.33
C GLU A 180 -11.78 -3.57 1.83
N LYS A 181 -12.86 -3.80 2.58
CA LYS A 181 -13.71 -2.73 3.09
C LYS A 181 -12.99 -1.82 4.08
N GLU A 182 -12.20 -2.42 4.98
CA GLU A 182 -11.53 -1.71 6.06
C GLU A 182 -10.07 -1.36 5.72
N ASN A 183 -9.59 -1.78 4.53
CA ASN A 183 -8.19 -1.65 4.10
C ASN A 183 -7.20 -2.13 5.17
N SER A 184 -7.51 -3.26 5.80
CA SER A 184 -6.77 -3.78 6.94
C SER A 184 -6.44 -5.27 6.79
N TYR A 185 -5.26 -5.65 7.27
CA TYR A 185 -4.94 -7.05 7.51
C TYR A 185 -5.28 -7.37 8.96
N ILE A 186 -6.07 -8.41 9.18
CA ILE A 186 -6.49 -8.86 10.50
C ILE A 186 -6.07 -10.32 10.66
N ALA A 187 -5.37 -10.64 11.76
CA ALA A 187 -5.02 -12.02 12.09
C ALA A 187 -5.27 -12.35 13.55
N LEU A 188 -5.76 -13.57 13.80
CA LEU A 188 -5.84 -14.21 15.11
C LEU A 188 -4.53 -14.97 15.35
N LEU A 189 -3.79 -14.57 16.39
CA LEU A 189 -2.47 -15.11 16.73
C LEU A 189 -2.53 -16.15 17.84
N PHE A 190 -3.53 -16.05 18.73
CA PHE A 190 -3.61 -16.89 19.92
C PHE A 190 -5.04 -16.99 20.44
N GLU A 191 -5.39 -18.15 20.99
CA GLU A 191 -6.66 -18.41 21.67
C GLU A 191 -6.41 -19.33 22.88
N SER A 192 -6.97 -18.99 24.04
CA SER A 192 -6.89 -19.83 25.25
C SER A 192 -8.02 -19.54 26.22
N GLU A 193 -8.40 -20.52 27.04
CA GLU A 193 -9.27 -20.31 28.21
C GLU A 193 -8.51 -19.78 29.44
N ASN A 194 -7.17 -19.82 29.41
CA ASN A 194 -6.32 -19.37 30.50
C ASN A 194 -5.87 -17.91 30.28
N LYS A 195 -6.27 -17.03 31.21
CA LYS A 195 -5.93 -15.60 31.19
C LYS A 195 -4.42 -15.34 31.24
N ASP A 196 -3.72 -15.99 32.15
CA ASP A 196 -2.29 -15.76 32.39
C ASP A 196 -1.47 -16.15 31.15
N SER A 197 -1.80 -17.28 30.52
CA SER A 197 -1.19 -17.70 29.25
C SER A 197 -1.40 -16.68 28.14
N ALA A 198 -2.61 -16.12 28.03
CA ALA A 198 -2.91 -15.09 27.05
C ALA A 198 -2.15 -13.78 27.35
N GLU A 199 -2.10 -13.33 28.60
CA GLU A 199 -1.34 -12.12 28.96
C GLU A 199 0.18 -12.28 28.72
N ILE A 200 0.74 -13.46 29.00
CA ILE A 200 2.15 -13.79 28.69
C ILE A 200 2.39 -13.71 27.18
N PHE A 201 1.53 -14.35 26.36
CA PHE A 201 1.67 -14.30 24.91
C PHE A 201 1.52 -12.87 24.38
N PHE A 202 0.55 -12.11 24.89
CA PHE A 202 0.31 -10.73 24.50
C PHE A 202 1.51 -9.84 24.75
N LYS A 203 2.12 -9.95 25.94
CA LYS A 203 3.35 -9.22 26.26
C LYS A 203 4.50 -9.64 25.34
N LYS A 204 4.70 -10.95 25.16
CA LYS A 204 5.76 -11.49 24.29
C LYS A 204 5.66 -10.92 22.87
N ILE A 205 4.48 -10.98 22.26
CA ILE A 205 4.33 -10.52 20.87
C ILE A 205 4.47 -9.00 20.74
N ILE A 206 4.06 -8.22 21.75
CA ILE A 206 4.31 -6.77 21.81
C ILE A 206 5.81 -6.48 21.87
N ASP A 207 6.55 -7.17 22.73
CA ASP A 207 7.99 -6.99 22.88
C ASP A 207 8.73 -7.35 21.58
N GLU A 208 8.36 -8.48 20.94
CA GLU A 208 8.89 -8.87 19.62
C GLU A 208 8.57 -7.83 18.53
N THR A 209 7.32 -7.35 18.46
CA THR A 209 6.91 -6.31 17.50
C THR A 209 7.73 -5.04 17.69
N LYS A 210 7.92 -4.59 18.93
CA LYS A 210 8.68 -3.39 19.24
C LYS A 210 10.12 -3.49 18.76
N LEU A 211 10.74 -4.66 18.86
CA LEU A 211 12.07 -4.93 18.32
C LEU A 211 12.10 -4.89 16.79
N CYS A 212 11.04 -5.37 16.12
CA CYS A 212 10.95 -5.37 14.66
C CYS A 212 10.75 -3.98 14.04
N LEU A 213 9.93 -3.13 14.65
CA LEU A 213 9.47 -1.86 14.08
C LEU A 213 10.50 -0.72 14.17
N GLY A 214 11.38 -0.74 15.17
CA GLY A 214 12.42 0.28 15.34
C GLY A 214 11.95 1.56 16.03
N LEU A 215 12.82 2.57 16.09
CA LEU A 215 12.66 3.76 16.94
C LEU A 215 11.63 4.78 16.43
N ASP A 216 11.30 4.73 15.15
CA ASP A 216 10.35 5.66 14.52
C ASP A 216 8.90 5.34 14.90
N TRP A 217 8.65 4.22 15.57
CA TRP A 217 7.33 3.83 16.03
C TRP A 217 7.12 4.20 17.49
N VAL A 218 5.97 4.77 17.80
CA VAL A 218 5.50 5.01 19.16
C VAL A 218 4.41 4.02 19.48
N SER A 219 4.42 3.49 20.69
CA SER A 219 3.36 2.62 21.16
C SER A 219 2.48 3.33 22.19
N ASN A 220 1.18 3.04 22.14
CA ASN A 220 0.18 3.52 23.08
C ASN A 220 -0.59 2.31 23.62
N SER A 221 -0.51 2.10 24.92
CA SER A 221 -1.21 1.01 25.60
C SER A 221 -2.55 1.50 26.14
N LYS A 222 -3.57 0.66 26.07
CA LYS A 222 -4.78 0.79 26.90
C LYS A 222 -4.94 -0.47 27.72
N ASP A 223 -5.02 -0.30 29.03
CA ASP A 223 -5.34 -1.40 29.92
C ASP A 223 -6.81 -1.82 29.76
N TRP A 224 -7.19 -2.92 30.42
CA TRP A 224 -8.52 -3.53 30.31
C TRP A 224 -9.67 -2.51 30.32
N PHE A 225 -10.44 -2.48 29.22
CA PHE A 225 -11.64 -1.66 29.05
C PHE A 225 -12.81 -2.50 28.53
N LYS A 226 -14.04 -2.05 28.78
CA LYS A 226 -15.26 -2.72 28.27
C LYS A 226 -15.47 -2.38 26.80
N THR A 227 -15.71 -3.39 25.96
CA THR A 227 -15.99 -3.20 24.52
C THR A 227 -17.49 -3.27 24.24
N ASN A 228 -18.10 -4.42 24.51
CA ASN A 228 -19.54 -4.69 24.45
C ASN A 228 -20.09 -5.01 25.84
N VAL A 229 -21.41 -5.19 25.98
CA VAL A 229 -22.12 -5.35 27.28
C VAL A 229 -21.43 -6.32 28.24
N ASN A 230 -20.81 -7.39 27.72
CA ASN A 230 -20.12 -8.39 28.52
C ASN A 230 -18.63 -8.59 28.19
N ASP A 231 -18.06 -8.00 27.15
CA ASP A 231 -16.67 -8.30 26.77
C ASP A 231 -15.69 -7.24 27.30
N SER A 232 -14.45 -7.66 27.54
CA SER A 232 -13.36 -6.75 27.93
C SER A 232 -12.19 -6.90 26.97
N ALA A 233 -11.41 -5.84 26.79
CA ALA A 233 -10.24 -5.89 25.93
C ALA A 233 -9.08 -5.05 26.47
N LYS A 234 -7.87 -5.43 26.08
CA LYS A 234 -6.62 -4.71 26.30
C LYS A 234 -5.97 -4.46 24.94
N GLU A 235 -5.41 -3.27 24.75
CA GLU A 235 -4.86 -2.85 23.45
C GLU A 235 -3.42 -2.38 23.55
N GLU A 236 -2.63 -2.68 22.53
CA GLU A 236 -1.36 -2.03 22.24
C GLU A 236 -1.38 -1.51 20.80
N LEU A 237 -1.21 -0.21 20.62
CA LEU A 237 -1.22 0.43 19.30
C LEU A 237 0.16 1.02 18.99
N PHE A 238 0.83 0.48 17.99
CA PHE A 238 2.03 1.06 17.41
C PHE A 238 1.66 1.99 16.25
N VAL A 239 2.20 3.20 16.26
CA VAL A 239 1.99 4.23 15.24
C VAL A 239 3.34 4.73 14.73
N LEU A 240 3.53 4.74 13.42
CA LEU A 240 4.73 5.31 12.79
C LEU A 240 4.72 6.84 12.90
N LYS A 241 5.83 7.45 13.36
CA LYS A 241 6.04 8.90 13.42
C LYS A 241 6.41 9.48 12.05
N ASP A 242 5.57 9.28 11.04
CA ASP A 242 5.71 9.95 9.75
C ASP A 242 4.54 10.91 9.55
N LYS A 243 4.84 12.17 9.19
CA LYS A 243 3.83 13.21 8.96
C LYS A 243 2.94 12.90 7.77
N ASN A 244 3.42 12.10 6.81
CA ASN A 244 2.75 11.86 5.55
C ASN A 244 2.10 10.48 5.47
N ILE A 245 2.39 9.57 6.42
CA ILE A 245 1.88 8.19 6.40
C ILE A 245 1.54 7.74 7.83
N ARG A 246 0.25 7.51 8.12
CA ARG A 246 -0.17 6.89 9.38
C ARG A 246 -0.29 5.39 9.23
N LYS A 247 0.82 4.69 9.46
CA LYS A 247 0.80 3.24 9.64
C LYS A 247 0.49 2.88 11.08
N ASN A 248 -0.39 1.90 11.26
CA ASN A 248 -0.72 1.37 12.56
C ASN A 248 -0.56 -0.15 12.60
N VAL A 249 0.00 -0.65 13.69
CA VAL A 249 -0.06 -2.07 14.08
C VAL A 249 -0.74 -2.12 15.44
N LYS A 250 -1.93 -2.71 15.52
CA LYS A 250 -2.73 -2.78 16.74
C LYS A 250 -2.87 -4.23 17.19
N PHE A 251 -2.48 -4.51 18.42
CA PHE A 251 -2.76 -5.78 19.08
C PHE A 251 -3.94 -5.60 20.02
N ILE A 252 -4.85 -6.57 20.01
CA ILE A 252 -6.01 -6.60 20.91
C ILE A 252 -6.05 -7.96 21.60
N LEU A 253 -5.98 -7.96 22.93
CA LEU A 253 -6.31 -9.11 23.76
C LEU A 253 -7.76 -8.95 24.21
N THR A 254 -8.65 -9.83 23.76
CA THR A 254 -10.09 -9.80 24.09
C THR A 254 -10.44 -10.94 25.03
N GLU A 255 -11.14 -10.63 26.12
CA GLU A 255 -11.87 -11.60 26.96
C GLU A 255 -13.31 -11.66 26.46
N LYS A 256 -13.68 -12.80 25.86
CA LYS A 256 -15.05 -13.06 25.41
C LYS A 256 -15.81 -13.79 26.51
N ASN A 257 -16.90 -13.19 26.97
CA ASN A 257 -17.76 -13.77 27.99
C ASN A 257 -18.92 -14.54 27.34
N GLY A 258 -18.63 -15.80 26.98
CA GLY A 258 -19.60 -16.79 26.47
C GLY A 258 -19.96 -17.85 27.52
N SER A 259 -20.30 -19.06 27.07
CA SER A 259 -20.51 -20.23 27.95
C SER A 259 -19.24 -20.62 28.71
N ALA A 260 -18.08 -20.35 28.14
CA ALA A 260 -16.77 -20.37 28.77
C ALA A 260 -16.02 -19.07 28.42
N LYS A 261 -15.12 -18.63 29.31
CA LYS A 261 -14.27 -17.48 29.05
C LYS A 261 -13.16 -17.85 28.07
N VAL A 262 -13.06 -17.10 26.98
CA VAL A 262 -12.01 -17.31 25.98
C VAL A 262 -11.25 -16.00 25.77
N TYR A 263 -9.92 -16.10 25.79
CA TYR A 263 -9.00 -15.02 25.55
C TYR A 263 -8.40 -15.14 24.16
N GLN A 264 -8.59 -14.12 23.33
CA GLN A 264 -8.12 -14.09 21.94
C GLN A 264 -7.17 -12.93 21.72
N ILE A 265 -6.08 -13.17 21.01
CA ILE A 265 -5.13 -12.11 20.62
C ILE A 265 -5.18 -11.95 19.12
N SER A 266 -5.61 -10.77 18.67
CA SER A 266 -5.56 -10.39 17.27
C SER A 266 -4.54 -9.29 17.02
N VAL A 267 -4.04 -9.25 15.80
CA VAL A 267 -3.29 -8.12 15.25
C VAL A 267 -4.04 -7.54 14.06
N GLU A 268 -4.09 -6.23 14.00
CA GLU A 268 -4.65 -5.45 12.90
C GLU A 268 -3.57 -4.51 12.36
N LEU A 269 -3.23 -4.65 11.07
CA LEU A 269 -2.39 -3.71 10.35
C LEU A 269 -3.25 -2.86 9.44
N MET A 270 -3.08 -1.55 9.49
CA MET A 270 -3.86 -0.60 8.70
C MET A 270 -3.03 0.63 8.33
N SER A 271 -3.43 1.27 7.23
CA SER A 271 -3.04 2.63 6.91
C SER A 271 -4.25 3.54 7.11
N LYS A 272 -4.12 4.57 7.94
CA LYS A 272 -5.14 5.62 8.06
C LYS A 272 -4.76 6.75 7.12
N LYS A 273 -5.65 7.09 6.18
CA LYS A 273 -5.61 8.41 5.51
C LYS A 273 -6.01 9.49 6.52
#